data_AF-A0A7M3MCB3-F1
#
_entry.id   AF-A0A7M3MCB3-F1
#
_cell.length_a   1.000
_cell.length_b   1.000
_cell.length_c   1.000
_cell.angle_alpha   90.00
_cell.angle_beta   90.00
_cell.angle_gamma   90.00
#
_symmetry.space_group_name_H-M   'P 1'
#
loop_
_entity.id
_entity.type
_entity.pdbx_description
1 polymer ?
#
loop_
_entity_poly.entity_id
_entity_poly.type
_entity_poly.pdbx_seq_one_letter_code
_entity_poly.pdbx_strand_id
1 'polypeptide(L)'
;MNLKEIHYGIEIETVKRTREQIAWAIHSVVGGTVRHVGIPSSYDPWEVEDLRGRVWKVVGDASLTSVPAHLRAEVVSPVLGYDDIPQLQEAVRAIRRAGGKINSQCGIHIHIDAAPFDGRHLGNLAKIIYKQEPLILHALGISRDRLNRYTRPVSDELIQRIEQHRPRTKDQLNRIWYGYHNRQPQHYDNSRYHGVNLHNIWYRGTVEFRWFEATLHAGRIKAYLQFCLAVAAKALNGRAASSRKRGFDPQSAKYDFRVFLLHLGLIGDEFKTARKHLMANMPGDAAFKNGRPKPEEVLPDETTTHTNEAGQVPGLTV
;
A
#
# COMPACT_ATOMS: atom_id res chain seq x y z
N MET A 1 14.28 -12.72 -6.78
CA MET A 1 13.54 -12.78 -5.50
C MET A 1 12.06 -12.68 -5.78
N ASN A 2 11.33 -13.71 -5.38
CA ASN A 2 9.86 -13.74 -5.42
C ASN A 2 9.31 -12.87 -4.29
N LEU A 3 8.20 -12.17 -4.51
CA LEU A 3 7.57 -11.34 -3.46
C LEU A 3 7.16 -12.17 -2.22
N LYS A 4 6.91 -13.48 -2.39
CA LYS A 4 6.56 -14.39 -1.29
C LYS A 4 7.73 -14.74 -0.37
N GLU A 5 8.97 -14.51 -0.82
CA GLU A 5 10.20 -14.75 -0.06
C GLU A 5 10.57 -13.55 0.84
N ILE A 6 9.88 -12.42 0.69
CA ILE A 6 10.21 -11.19 1.40
C ILE A 6 9.46 -11.15 2.73
N HIS A 7 10.21 -11.08 3.82
CA HIS A 7 9.65 -10.89 5.15
C HIS A 7 9.15 -9.46 5.37
N TYR A 8 8.14 -9.32 6.23
CA TYR A 8 7.55 -8.04 6.56
C TYR A 8 7.14 -7.96 8.03
N GLY A 9 6.91 -6.73 8.48
CA GLY A 9 6.19 -6.41 9.70
C GLY A 9 5.09 -5.39 9.42
N ILE A 10 4.10 -5.30 10.29
CA ILE A 10 3.01 -4.33 10.16
C ILE A 10 2.67 -3.71 11.52
N GLU A 11 2.48 -2.39 11.52
CA GLU A 11 1.96 -1.62 12.63
C GLU A 11 0.53 -1.18 12.29
N ILE A 12 -0.44 -1.41 13.18
CA ILE A 12 -1.87 -1.05 12.99
C ILE A 12 -2.35 -0.28 14.22
N GLU A 13 -2.64 1.00 14.03
CA GLU A 13 -3.19 1.85 15.08
C GLU A 13 -4.69 1.66 15.24
N THR A 14 -5.14 1.61 16.49
CA THR A 14 -6.53 1.37 16.90
C THR A 14 -6.90 2.21 18.11
N VAL A 15 -8.20 2.41 18.27
CA VAL A 15 -8.81 3.18 19.35
C VAL A 15 -9.98 2.43 19.99
N LYS A 16 -10.51 2.97 21.10
CA LYS A 16 -11.72 2.51 21.83
C LYS A 16 -11.56 1.23 22.64
N ARG A 17 -10.45 0.53 22.56
CA ARG A 17 -10.15 -0.66 23.39
C ARG A 17 -8.81 -0.49 24.09
N THR A 18 -8.71 -1.09 25.27
CA THR A 18 -7.43 -1.11 26.01
C THR A 18 -6.43 -2.01 25.29
N ARG A 19 -5.14 -1.77 25.53
CA ARG A 19 -4.06 -2.62 24.98
C ARG A 19 -4.23 -4.08 25.38
N GLU A 20 -4.66 -4.34 26.62
CA GLU A 20 -5.05 -5.66 27.11
C GLU A 20 -6.14 -6.31 26.25
N GLN A 21 -7.25 -5.60 26.00
CA GLN A 21 -8.36 -6.12 25.20
C GLN A 21 -7.93 -6.44 23.77
N ILE A 22 -7.07 -5.60 23.18
CA ILE A 22 -6.49 -5.83 21.85
C ILE A 22 -5.53 -7.02 21.87
N ALA A 23 -4.71 -7.17 22.91
CA ALA A 23 -3.79 -8.32 23.08
C ALA A 23 -4.58 -9.64 23.16
N TRP A 24 -5.64 -9.71 23.97
CA TRP A 24 -6.51 -10.89 24.04
C TRP A 24 -7.25 -11.16 22.72
N ALA A 25 -7.61 -10.13 21.96
CA ALA A 25 -8.17 -10.31 20.62
C ALA A 25 -7.17 -10.97 19.67
N ILE A 26 -5.89 -10.58 19.70
CA ILE A 26 -4.82 -11.20 18.91
C ILE A 26 -4.58 -12.65 19.37
N HIS A 27 -4.47 -12.87 20.67
CA HIS A 27 -4.30 -14.19 21.29
C HIS A 27 -5.37 -15.19 20.85
N SER A 28 -6.64 -14.76 20.73
CA SER A 28 -7.74 -15.61 20.25
C SER A 28 -7.53 -16.21 18.85
N VAL A 29 -6.57 -15.68 18.09
CA VAL A 29 -6.20 -16.14 16.74
C VAL A 29 -4.85 -16.84 16.73
N VAL A 30 -3.86 -16.29 17.43
CA VAL A 30 -2.46 -16.76 17.34
C VAL A 30 -2.10 -17.78 18.43
N GLY A 31 -2.96 -17.93 19.44
CA GLY A 31 -2.74 -18.79 20.60
C GLY A 31 -1.61 -18.31 21.51
N GLY A 32 -1.01 -19.27 22.23
CA GLY A 32 0.13 -19.04 23.12
C GLY A 32 -0.25 -18.30 24.40
N THR A 33 0.53 -17.28 24.78
CA THR A 33 0.37 -16.58 26.08
C THR A 33 0.28 -15.07 25.93
N VAL A 34 -0.41 -14.43 26.88
CA VAL A 34 -0.52 -12.97 26.98
C VAL A 34 0.18 -12.52 28.25
N ARG A 35 1.01 -11.47 28.15
CA ARG A 35 1.65 -10.84 29.32
C ARG A 35 1.59 -9.31 29.23
N HIS A 36 1.40 -8.69 30.39
CA HIS A 36 1.62 -7.26 30.56
C HIS A 36 3.11 -7.02 30.85
N VAL A 37 3.79 -6.27 29.98
CA VAL A 37 5.22 -5.96 30.14
C VAL A 37 5.40 -4.64 30.89
N GLY A 38 4.54 -3.64 30.62
CA GLY A 38 4.48 -2.38 31.39
C GLY A 38 5.68 -1.44 31.26
N ILE A 39 6.76 -1.84 30.59
CA ILE A 39 7.99 -1.04 30.43
C ILE A 39 8.38 -0.94 28.93
N PRO A 40 8.68 0.28 28.43
CA PRO A 40 8.63 1.54 29.15
C PRO A 40 7.18 1.97 29.41
N SER A 41 6.93 2.58 30.57
CA SER A 41 5.57 2.93 31.03
C SER A 41 4.86 3.92 30.11
N SER A 42 5.60 4.69 29.32
CA SER A 42 5.05 5.57 28.28
C SER A 42 4.32 4.81 27.18
N TYR A 43 4.77 3.58 26.86
CA TYR A 43 4.13 2.70 25.89
C TYR A 43 3.19 1.68 26.55
N ASP A 44 3.35 1.41 27.85
CA ASP A 44 2.56 0.42 28.60
C ASP A 44 2.30 -0.88 27.80
N PRO A 45 3.38 -1.56 27.36
CA PRO A 45 3.29 -2.64 26.39
C PRO A 45 2.60 -3.88 26.94
N TRP A 46 1.79 -4.50 26.09
CA TRP A 46 1.32 -5.87 26.20
C TRP A 46 1.97 -6.72 25.12
N GLU A 47 2.25 -7.98 25.43
CA GLU A 47 2.84 -8.92 24.50
C GLU A 47 1.99 -10.19 24.40
N VAL A 48 1.87 -10.70 23.18
CA VAL A 48 1.25 -11.98 22.87
C VAL A 48 2.30 -12.84 22.18
N GLU A 49 2.80 -13.84 22.89
CA GLU A 49 3.68 -14.86 22.31
C GLU A 49 2.79 -15.89 21.61
N ASP A 50 2.94 -16.04 20.30
CA ASP A 50 2.17 -17.01 19.51
C ASP A 50 2.66 -18.45 19.73
N LEU A 51 1.93 -19.43 19.20
CA LEU A 51 2.31 -20.85 19.29
C LEU A 51 3.66 -21.21 18.64
N ARG A 52 4.29 -20.28 17.91
CA ARG A 52 5.60 -20.43 17.28
C ARG A 52 6.69 -19.67 18.03
N GLY A 53 6.40 -19.11 19.21
CA GLY A 53 7.33 -18.32 20.01
C GLY A 53 7.60 -16.92 19.46
N ARG A 54 6.79 -16.43 18.51
CA ARG A 54 6.93 -15.06 17.97
C ARG A 54 6.06 -14.09 18.76
N VAL A 55 6.57 -12.88 18.96
CA VAL A 55 5.91 -11.90 19.83
C VAL A 55 5.18 -10.84 19.02
N TRP A 56 3.87 -10.75 19.20
CA TRP A 56 3.07 -9.58 18.84
C TRP A 56 3.08 -8.60 20.01
N LYS A 57 3.19 -7.30 19.72
CA LYS A 57 3.14 -6.26 20.75
C LYS A 57 1.90 -5.40 20.56
N VAL A 58 1.36 -4.92 21.67
CA VAL A 58 0.33 -3.89 21.68
C VAL A 58 0.82 -2.77 22.59
N VAL A 59 1.12 -1.62 21.99
CA VAL A 59 1.76 -0.48 22.67
C VAL A 59 0.88 0.76 22.59
N GLY A 60 1.14 1.73 23.46
CA GLY A 60 0.49 3.03 23.42
C GLY A 60 1.08 3.87 22.30
N ASP A 61 0.23 4.62 21.59
CA ASP A 61 0.70 5.61 20.63
C ASP A 61 0.35 7.02 21.10
N ALA A 62 1.38 7.82 21.36
CA ALA A 62 1.24 9.20 21.80
C ALA A 62 0.68 10.12 20.69
N SER A 63 0.78 9.72 19.42
CA SER A 63 0.32 10.48 18.26
C SER A 63 -1.21 10.62 18.20
N LEU A 64 -1.95 9.69 18.81
CA LEU A 64 -3.42 9.66 18.88
C LEU A 64 -3.98 10.63 19.93
N THR A 65 -3.59 11.90 19.84
CA THR A 65 -3.79 12.93 20.87
C THR A 65 -5.25 13.19 21.25
N SER A 66 -6.22 12.97 20.37
CA SER A 66 -7.66 13.17 20.67
C SER A 66 -8.32 12.02 21.43
N VAL A 67 -7.57 10.95 21.73
CA VAL A 67 -8.10 9.72 22.34
C VAL A 67 -7.61 9.63 23.79
N PRO A 68 -8.39 9.12 24.77
CA PRO A 68 -7.87 8.84 26.10
C PRO A 68 -6.68 7.86 26.07
N ALA A 69 -5.61 8.12 26.84
CA ALA A 69 -4.34 7.37 26.74
C ALA A 69 -4.47 5.84 26.91
N HIS A 70 -5.39 5.38 27.76
CA HIS A 70 -5.66 3.96 27.99
C HIS A 70 -6.40 3.28 26.83
N LEU A 71 -6.91 4.04 25.84
CA LEU A 71 -7.62 3.55 24.65
C LEU A 71 -6.83 3.77 23.35
N ARG A 72 -5.54 4.14 23.45
CA ARG A 72 -4.61 4.26 22.32
C ARG A 72 -3.82 2.97 22.22
N ALA A 73 -3.94 2.26 21.11
CA ALA A 73 -3.25 1.00 20.91
C ALA A 73 -2.69 0.90 19.49
N GLU A 74 -1.40 0.67 19.37
CA GLU A 74 -0.71 0.27 18.14
C GLU A 74 -0.34 -1.20 18.26
N VAL A 75 -0.85 -2.01 17.33
CA VAL A 75 -0.47 -3.41 17.20
C VAL A 75 0.77 -3.50 16.35
N VAL A 76 1.84 -4.10 16.86
CA VAL A 76 3.09 -4.35 16.15
C VAL A 76 3.25 -5.85 15.96
N SER A 77 3.25 -6.32 14.72
CA SER A 77 3.45 -7.74 14.43
C SER A 77 4.88 -8.19 14.73
N PRO A 78 5.12 -9.50 14.93
CA PRO A 78 6.46 -10.06 14.75
C PRO A 78 6.88 -9.96 13.28
N VAL A 79 8.08 -10.45 12.96
CA VAL A 79 8.47 -10.69 11.57
C VAL A 79 7.60 -11.82 11.00
N LEU A 80 6.91 -11.51 9.92
CA LEU A 80 5.97 -12.39 9.22
C LEU A 80 6.47 -12.72 7.82
N GLY A 81 6.11 -13.90 7.33
CA GLY A 81 6.27 -14.32 5.94
C GLY A 81 4.95 -14.23 5.16
N TYR A 82 5.01 -14.46 3.85
CA TYR A 82 3.83 -14.38 2.98
C TYR A 82 2.69 -15.31 3.43
N ASP A 83 3.02 -16.50 3.94
CA ASP A 83 2.05 -17.49 4.39
C ASP A 83 1.36 -17.11 5.71
N ASP A 84 1.86 -16.09 6.42
CA ASP A 84 1.21 -15.56 7.63
C ASP A 84 0.05 -14.60 7.29
N ILE A 85 -0.13 -14.21 6.02
CA ILE A 85 -1.19 -13.27 5.59
C ILE A 85 -2.59 -13.69 6.08
N PRO A 86 -3.03 -14.96 5.94
CA PRO A 86 -4.34 -15.38 6.45
C PRO A 86 -4.48 -15.19 7.97
N GLN A 87 -3.45 -15.52 8.76
CA GLN A 87 -3.48 -15.34 10.22
C GLN A 87 -3.53 -13.86 10.59
N LEU A 88 -2.75 -13.01 9.91
CA LEU A 88 -2.83 -11.55 10.07
C LEU A 88 -4.24 -11.03 9.77
N GLN A 89 -4.87 -11.52 8.70
CA GLN A 89 -6.24 -11.15 8.36
C GLN A 89 -7.24 -11.54 9.47
N GLU A 90 -7.09 -12.72 10.06
CA GLU A 90 -7.92 -13.14 11.20
C GLU A 90 -7.66 -12.32 12.46
N ALA A 91 -6.40 -11.97 12.76
CA ALA A 91 -6.06 -11.09 13.89
C ALA A 91 -6.75 -9.71 13.75
N VAL A 92 -6.72 -9.12 12.55
CA VAL A 92 -7.44 -7.87 12.24
C VAL A 92 -8.96 -8.03 12.43
N ARG A 93 -9.54 -9.16 11.99
CA ARG A 93 -10.98 -9.44 12.19
C ARG A 93 -11.30 -9.60 13.68
N ALA A 94 -10.44 -10.26 14.45
CA ALA A 94 -10.61 -10.44 15.89
C ALA A 94 -10.56 -9.10 16.63
N ILE A 95 -9.59 -8.23 16.31
CA ILE A 95 -9.52 -6.85 16.83
C ILE A 95 -10.82 -6.10 16.57
N ARG A 96 -11.34 -6.18 15.34
CA ARG A 96 -12.62 -5.54 14.97
C ARG A 96 -13.80 -6.13 15.75
N ARG A 97 -13.87 -7.45 15.92
CA ARG A 97 -14.93 -8.15 16.68
C ARG A 97 -14.88 -7.81 18.17
N ALA A 98 -13.69 -7.67 18.74
CA ALA A 98 -13.48 -7.20 20.10
C ALA A 98 -13.91 -5.73 20.29
N GLY A 99 -14.26 -5.02 19.22
CA GLY A 99 -14.75 -3.66 19.23
C GLY A 99 -13.65 -2.61 19.12
N GLY A 100 -12.45 -2.98 18.66
CA GLY A 100 -11.46 -2.02 18.20
C GLY A 100 -12.02 -1.15 17.09
N LYS A 101 -11.71 0.14 17.13
CA LYS A 101 -12.13 1.13 16.13
C LYS A 101 -10.91 1.86 15.59
N ILE A 102 -11.12 2.66 14.55
CA ILE A 102 -10.13 3.56 13.97
C ILE A 102 -10.74 4.95 13.86
N ASN A 103 -9.90 5.98 13.87
CA ASN A 103 -10.29 7.36 13.56
C ASN A 103 -9.30 7.96 12.53
N SER A 104 -9.43 9.25 12.23
CA SER A 104 -8.58 9.94 11.26
C SER A 104 -7.13 10.17 11.70
N GLN A 105 -6.80 9.96 12.98
CA GLN A 105 -5.42 9.99 13.45
C GLN A 105 -4.72 8.65 13.26
N CYS A 106 -5.47 7.55 13.15
CA CYS A 106 -4.90 6.23 13.00
C CYS A 106 -4.25 6.04 11.62
N GLY A 107 -3.09 5.36 11.61
CA GLY A 107 -2.39 4.91 10.42
C GLY A 107 -2.11 3.41 10.40
N ILE A 108 -1.53 2.96 9.28
CA ILE A 108 -0.91 1.65 9.14
C ILE A 108 0.50 1.85 8.56
N HIS A 109 1.50 1.21 9.17
CA HIS A 109 2.86 1.17 8.66
C HIS A 109 3.22 -0.25 8.25
N ILE A 110 3.78 -0.40 7.05
CA ILE A 110 4.26 -1.70 6.56
C ILE A 110 5.77 -1.63 6.44
N HIS A 111 6.45 -2.56 7.11
CA HIS A 111 7.89 -2.68 7.13
C HIS A 111 8.30 -3.85 6.24
N ILE A 112 9.15 -3.60 5.26
CA ILE A 112 9.71 -4.62 4.39
C ILE A 112 11.17 -4.84 4.76
N ASP A 113 11.58 -6.10 4.94
CA ASP A 113 12.97 -6.45 5.23
C ASP A 113 13.94 -5.80 4.23
N ALA A 114 14.89 -5.00 4.75
CA ALA A 114 15.87 -4.32 3.93
C ALA A 114 17.15 -5.15 3.73
N ALA A 115 17.29 -6.33 4.37
CA ALA A 115 18.47 -7.18 4.21
C ALA A 115 18.80 -7.48 2.73
N PRO A 116 17.84 -7.86 1.86
CA PRO A 116 18.10 -8.15 0.45
C PRO A 116 18.51 -6.94 -0.41
N PHE A 117 18.31 -5.73 0.11
CA PHE A 117 18.55 -4.50 -0.64
C PHE A 117 20.00 -4.05 -0.57
N ASP A 118 20.56 -3.64 -1.72
CA ASP A 118 21.78 -2.85 -1.80
C ASP A 118 21.43 -1.40 -2.17
N GLY A 119 22.44 -0.53 -2.35
CA GLY A 119 22.18 0.87 -2.72
C GLY A 119 21.48 1.00 -4.07
N ARG A 120 21.76 0.09 -5.03
CA ARG A 120 21.16 0.10 -6.36
C ARG A 120 19.68 -0.28 -6.27
N HIS A 121 19.35 -1.33 -5.53
CA HIS A 121 17.96 -1.79 -5.35
C HIS A 121 17.11 -0.72 -4.67
N LEU A 122 17.65 -0.02 -3.66
CA LEU A 122 16.95 1.07 -2.99
C LEU A 122 16.80 2.31 -3.87
N GLY A 123 17.82 2.64 -4.67
CA GLY A 123 17.70 3.65 -5.71
C GLY A 123 16.59 3.30 -6.72
N ASN A 124 16.51 2.04 -7.14
CA ASN A 124 15.43 1.56 -8.01
C ASN A 124 14.07 1.69 -7.35
N LEU A 125 13.96 1.31 -6.07
CA LEU A 125 12.72 1.45 -5.30
C LEU A 125 12.24 2.90 -5.29
N ALA A 126 13.11 3.84 -4.92
CA ALA A 126 12.78 5.27 -4.88
C ALA A 126 12.31 5.77 -6.25
N LYS A 127 12.98 5.39 -7.34
CA LYS A 127 12.61 5.77 -8.70
C LYS A 127 11.30 5.16 -9.17
N ILE A 128 11.03 3.88 -8.86
CA ILE A 128 9.75 3.21 -9.19
C ILE A 128 8.60 3.93 -8.52
N ILE A 129 8.75 4.23 -7.23
CA ILE A 129 7.75 4.95 -6.45
C ILE A 129 7.56 6.34 -7.02
N TYR A 130 8.62 7.12 -7.14
CA TYR A 130 8.56 8.48 -7.69
C TYR A 130 7.85 8.54 -9.06
N LYS A 131 8.17 7.60 -9.95
CA LYS A 131 7.55 7.52 -11.28
C LYS A 131 6.03 7.35 -11.22
N GLN A 132 5.54 6.51 -10.31
CA GLN A 132 4.13 6.13 -10.21
C GLN A 132 3.39 6.88 -9.11
N GLU A 133 4.08 7.74 -8.38
CA GLU A 133 3.62 8.36 -7.15
C GLU A 133 2.26 9.05 -7.30
N PRO A 134 1.99 9.85 -8.34
CA PRO A 134 0.66 10.47 -8.48
C PRO A 134 -0.49 9.47 -8.55
N LEU A 135 -0.29 8.32 -9.22
CA LEU A 135 -1.29 7.24 -9.25
C LEU A 135 -1.40 6.53 -7.90
N ILE A 136 -0.28 6.26 -7.23
CA ILE A 136 -0.24 5.59 -5.90
C ILE A 136 -0.99 6.44 -4.87
N LEU A 137 -0.68 7.75 -4.80
CA LEU A 137 -1.29 8.65 -3.84
C LEU A 137 -2.81 8.74 -4.03
N HIS A 138 -3.27 8.80 -5.29
CA HIS A 138 -4.70 8.81 -5.60
C HIS A 138 -5.37 7.46 -5.25
N ALA A 139 -4.75 6.34 -5.64
CA ALA A 139 -5.25 5.00 -5.36
C ALA A 139 -5.45 4.76 -3.86
N LEU A 140 -4.50 5.20 -3.04
CA LEU A 140 -4.53 5.03 -1.59
C LEU A 140 -5.44 6.03 -0.87
N GLY A 141 -5.86 7.11 -1.54
CA GLY A 141 -6.78 8.11 -0.98
C GLY A 141 -6.19 8.84 0.24
N ILE A 142 -4.88 9.14 0.20
CA ILE A 142 -4.17 9.74 1.34
C ILE A 142 -4.62 11.18 1.55
N SER A 143 -4.92 11.54 2.80
CA SER A 143 -5.33 12.92 3.12
C SER A 143 -4.22 13.94 2.88
N ARG A 144 -4.61 15.16 2.51
CA ARG A 144 -3.65 16.27 2.25
C ARG A 144 -2.81 16.58 3.48
N ASP A 145 -3.41 16.51 4.67
CA ASP A 145 -2.71 16.75 5.94
C ASP A 145 -1.61 15.71 6.19
N ARG A 146 -1.88 14.43 5.94
CA ARG A 146 -0.86 13.37 6.07
C ARG A 146 0.25 13.54 5.04
N LEU A 147 -0.09 13.85 3.79
CA LEU A 147 0.91 14.13 2.73
C LEU A 147 1.85 15.29 3.09
N ASN A 148 1.32 16.33 3.73
CA ASN A 148 2.12 17.52 4.06
C ASN A 148 3.00 17.32 5.30
N ARG A 149 2.63 16.41 6.21
CA ARG A 149 3.27 16.28 7.54
C ARG A 149 3.99 14.97 7.77
N TYR A 150 3.34 13.84 7.48
CA TYR A 150 3.76 12.52 7.95
C TYR A 150 4.22 11.58 6.83
N THR A 151 3.74 11.80 5.60
CA THR A 151 3.93 10.91 4.46
C THR A 151 4.35 11.68 3.22
N ARG A 152 5.32 12.60 3.36
CA ARG A 152 5.74 13.48 2.26
C ARG A 152 6.11 12.70 1.00
N PRO A 153 5.72 13.17 -0.18
CA PRO A 153 6.14 12.60 -1.45
C PRO A 153 7.66 12.52 -1.58
N VAL A 154 8.12 11.62 -2.45
CA VAL A 154 9.52 11.52 -2.86
C VAL A 154 9.90 12.80 -3.60
N SER A 155 10.93 13.50 -3.11
CA SER A 155 11.35 14.77 -3.68
C SER A 155 12.14 14.60 -4.98
N ASP A 156 12.01 15.58 -5.88
CA ASP A 156 12.79 15.65 -7.12
C ASP A 156 14.30 15.69 -6.81
N GLU A 157 14.70 16.46 -5.80
CA GLU A 157 16.07 16.57 -5.28
C GLU A 157 16.67 15.19 -4.93
N LEU A 158 15.92 14.35 -4.19
CA LEU A 158 16.40 13.02 -3.81
C LEU A 158 16.63 12.15 -5.06
N ILE A 159 15.71 12.19 -6.02
CA ILE A 159 15.82 11.41 -7.25
C ILE A 159 17.00 11.90 -8.10
N GLN A 160 17.17 13.22 -8.25
CA GLN A 160 18.32 13.79 -8.96
C GLN A 160 19.65 13.32 -8.34
N ARG A 161 19.78 13.38 -7.01
CA ARG A 161 20.98 12.89 -6.31
C ARG A 161 21.20 11.39 -6.53
N ILE A 162 20.14 10.57 -6.49
CA ILE A 162 20.23 9.12 -6.79
C ILE A 162 20.71 8.89 -8.23
N GLU A 163 20.23 9.67 -9.20
CA GLU A 163 20.60 9.51 -10.61
C GLU A 163 22.03 9.96 -10.92
N GLN A 164 22.47 11.03 -10.27
CA GLN A 164 23.84 11.54 -10.36
C GLN A 164 24.84 10.57 -9.74
N HIS A 165 24.58 10.11 -8.50
CA HIS A 165 25.56 9.35 -7.72
C HIS A 165 25.46 7.83 -7.89
N ARG A 166 24.31 7.31 -8.34
CA ARG A 166 24.06 5.89 -8.63
C ARG A 166 24.58 4.94 -7.53
N PRO A 167 24.03 5.03 -6.30
CA PRO A 167 24.54 4.28 -5.16
C PRO A 167 24.52 2.78 -5.43
N ARG A 168 25.59 2.10 -5.02
CA ARG A 168 25.75 0.63 -5.05
C ARG A 168 25.58 0.03 -3.66
N THR A 169 25.95 0.75 -2.61
CA THR A 169 25.87 0.29 -1.21
C THR A 169 24.82 1.06 -0.42
N LYS A 170 24.33 0.47 0.68
CA LYS A 170 23.44 1.14 1.64
C LYS A 170 24.09 2.42 2.21
N ASP A 171 25.40 2.43 2.44
CA ASP A 171 26.15 3.58 2.95
C ASP A 171 26.24 4.74 1.95
N GLN A 172 26.31 4.45 0.65
CA GLN A 172 26.26 5.48 -0.38
C GLN A 172 24.87 6.11 -0.42
N LEU A 173 23.81 5.29 -0.33
CA LEU A 173 22.45 5.82 -0.25
C LEU A 173 22.18 6.58 1.04
N ASN A 174 22.77 6.17 2.17
CA ASN A 174 22.69 6.89 3.44
C ASN A 174 23.12 8.35 3.27
N ARG A 175 24.29 8.56 2.67
CA ARG A 175 24.80 9.91 2.36
C ARG A 175 23.85 10.71 1.47
N ILE A 176 23.23 10.06 0.49
CA ILE A 176 22.27 10.71 -0.41
C ILE A 176 20.98 11.11 0.34
N TRP A 177 20.46 10.22 1.19
CA TRP A 177 19.23 10.42 1.96
C TRP A 177 19.37 11.55 2.98
N TYR A 178 20.46 11.57 3.76
CA TYR A 178 20.67 12.55 4.82
C TYR A 178 21.41 13.82 4.33
N GLY A 179 22.10 13.76 3.19
CA GLY A 179 23.05 14.80 2.76
C GLY A 179 24.42 14.73 3.47
N TYR A 180 24.58 13.82 4.42
CA TYR A 180 25.81 13.50 5.14
C TYR A 180 25.79 12.01 5.55
N HIS A 181 26.89 11.47 6.06
CA HIS A 181 26.90 10.08 6.51
C HIS A 181 26.37 9.96 7.95
N ASN A 182 25.14 9.48 8.11
CA ASN A 182 24.52 9.25 9.41
C ASN A 182 24.80 7.82 9.89
N ARG A 183 25.64 7.69 10.92
CA ARG A 183 26.02 6.40 11.54
C ARG A 183 25.19 6.03 12.76
N GLN A 184 24.41 6.97 13.31
CA GLN A 184 23.66 6.79 14.55
C GLN A 184 22.22 7.32 14.37
N PRO A 185 21.43 6.71 13.47
CA PRO A 185 20.07 7.13 13.22
C PRO A 185 19.22 6.99 14.50
N GLN A 186 18.53 8.08 14.85
CA GLN A 186 17.66 8.14 16.02
C GLN A 186 16.20 7.89 15.62
N HIS A 187 15.39 7.37 16.55
CA HIS A 187 13.97 7.15 16.29
C HIS A 187 13.24 8.41 15.80
N TYR A 188 13.49 9.54 16.46
CA TYR A 188 12.95 10.83 16.10
C TYR A 188 13.97 11.58 15.23
N ASP A 189 13.69 11.61 13.93
CA ASP A 189 14.53 12.26 12.91
C ASP A 189 13.64 12.85 11.82
N ASN A 190 13.90 14.09 11.39
CA ASN A 190 13.08 14.78 10.40
C ASN A 190 13.06 14.13 9.02
N SER A 191 14.07 13.30 8.70
CA SER A 191 14.13 12.54 7.45
C SER A 191 13.16 11.37 7.42
N ARG A 192 12.47 11.02 8.52
CA ARG A 192 11.54 9.88 8.55
C ARG A 192 10.20 10.13 7.86
N TYR A 193 9.78 11.38 7.73
CA TYR A 193 8.42 11.76 7.35
C TYR A 193 8.21 11.75 5.83
N HIS A 194 8.38 10.58 5.24
CA HIS A 194 8.14 10.30 3.82
C HIS A 194 7.22 9.09 3.67
N GLY A 195 6.42 9.08 2.62
CA GLY A 195 5.51 7.97 2.34
C GLY A 195 6.23 6.62 2.16
N VAL A 196 7.43 6.66 1.56
CA VAL A 196 8.45 5.60 1.67
C VAL A 196 9.60 6.16 2.47
N ASN A 197 9.72 5.68 3.69
CA ASN A 197 10.74 6.11 4.62
C ASN A 197 11.97 5.18 4.55
N LEU A 198 13.06 5.70 4.00
CA LEU A 198 14.34 4.98 3.93
C LEU A 198 15.20 5.15 5.19
N HIS A 199 14.91 6.14 6.05
CA HIS A 199 15.58 6.28 7.35
C HIS A 199 15.52 4.96 8.15
N ASN A 200 14.37 4.29 8.06
CA ASN A 200 14.10 3.07 8.83
C ASN A 200 15.01 1.88 8.46
N ILE A 201 15.74 1.95 7.34
CA ILE A 201 16.74 0.97 6.94
C ILE A 201 17.90 0.98 7.93
N TRP A 202 18.38 2.16 8.31
CA TRP A 202 19.52 2.29 9.21
C TRP A 202 19.11 2.27 10.68
N TYR A 203 17.85 2.60 10.98
CA TYR A 203 17.30 2.56 12.34
C TYR A 203 16.78 1.18 12.77
N ARG A 204 16.00 0.50 11.90
CA ARG A 204 15.31 -0.77 12.20
C ARG A 204 15.56 -1.88 11.16
N GLY A 205 16.41 -1.66 10.16
CA GLY A 205 16.70 -2.68 9.14
C GLY A 205 15.57 -2.92 8.13
N THR A 206 14.60 -2.00 7.99
CA THR A 206 13.45 -2.19 7.08
C THR A 206 13.15 -0.94 6.26
N VAL A 207 12.63 -1.13 5.05
CA VAL A 207 11.95 -0.04 4.32
C VAL A 207 10.55 0.11 4.92
N GLU A 208 10.21 1.31 5.37
CA GLU A 208 8.89 1.58 5.95
C GLU A 208 7.99 2.30 4.94
N PHE A 209 6.79 1.77 4.73
CA PHE A 209 5.72 2.38 3.95
C PHE A 209 4.68 2.97 4.91
N ARG A 210 4.59 4.31 4.94
CA ARG A 210 3.76 5.06 5.90
C ARG A 210 2.45 5.56 5.30
N TRP A 211 2.17 5.27 4.03
CA TRP A 211 1.05 5.88 3.29
C TRP A 211 -0.35 5.60 3.83
N PHE A 212 -0.54 4.43 4.43
CA PHE A 212 -1.87 3.85 4.53
C PHE A 212 -2.71 4.51 5.61
N GLU A 213 -3.88 5.03 5.21
CA GLU A 213 -4.94 5.40 6.15
C GLU A 213 -5.39 4.16 6.93
N ALA A 214 -5.80 4.34 8.19
CA ALA A 214 -6.25 3.22 9.00
C ALA A 214 -7.49 2.51 8.45
N THR A 215 -7.49 1.19 8.62
CA THR A 215 -8.65 0.35 8.32
C THR A 215 -8.57 -0.95 9.12
N LEU A 216 -9.72 -1.45 9.58
CA LEU A 216 -9.85 -2.82 10.11
C LEU A 216 -10.54 -3.75 9.09
N HIS A 217 -10.40 -3.45 7.80
CA HIS A 217 -10.84 -4.31 6.72
C HIS A 217 -9.69 -5.22 6.26
N ALA A 218 -9.70 -6.47 6.71
CA ALA A 218 -8.63 -7.44 6.45
C ALA A 218 -8.26 -7.60 4.95
N GLY A 219 -9.23 -7.47 4.03
CA GLY A 219 -8.95 -7.50 2.58
C GLY A 219 -8.16 -6.29 2.06
N ARG A 220 -8.32 -5.11 2.68
CA ARG A 220 -7.58 -3.89 2.31
C ARG A 220 -6.16 -3.95 2.85
N ILE A 221 -5.99 -4.39 4.09
CA ILE A 221 -4.66 -4.64 4.68
C ILE A 221 -3.86 -5.63 3.84
N LYS A 222 -4.48 -6.75 3.43
CA LYS A 222 -3.84 -7.70 2.50
C LYS A 222 -3.41 -7.01 1.21
N ALA A 223 -4.27 -6.18 0.62
CA ALA A 223 -3.96 -5.45 -0.61
C ALA A 223 -2.77 -4.50 -0.46
N TYR A 224 -2.71 -3.77 0.65
CA TYR A 224 -1.59 -2.86 0.99
C TYR A 224 -0.27 -3.62 1.13
N LEU A 225 -0.30 -4.72 1.86
CA LEU A 225 0.86 -5.58 2.05
C LEU A 225 1.36 -6.20 0.74
N GLN A 226 0.46 -6.81 -0.04
CA GLN A 226 0.81 -7.39 -1.34
C GLN A 226 1.37 -6.30 -2.30
N PHE A 227 0.86 -5.07 -2.23
CA PHE A 227 1.41 -3.95 -3.00
C PHE A 227 2.84 -3.61 -2.58
N CYS A 228 3.12 -3.44 -1.28
CA CYS A 228 4.46 -3.17 -0.77
C CYS A 228 5.46 -4.28 -1.15
N LEU A 229 5.09 -5.55 -0.94
CA LEU A 229 5.91 -6.71 -1.31
C LEU A 229 6.20 -6.76 -2.80
N ALA A 230 5.20 -6.49 -3.65
CA ALA A 230 5.38 -6.54 -5.10
C ALA A 230 6.25 -5.38 -5.62
N VAL A 231 6.13 -4.18 -5.04
CA VAL A 231 7.02 -3.05 -5.34
C VAL A 231 8.45 -3.34 -4.91
N ALA A 232 8.64 -3.89 -3.70
CA ALA A 232 9.93 -4.31 -3.19
C ALA A 232 10.58 -5.37 -4.10
N ALA A 233 9.83 -6.42 -4.46
CA ALA A 233 10.30 -7.45 -5.38
C ALA A 233 10.68 -6.85 -6.75
N LYS A 234 9.88 -5.92 -7.30
CA LYS A 234 10.21 -5.25 -8.56
C LYS A 234 11.53 -4.48 -8.47
N ALA A 235 11.79 -3.80 -7.35
CA ALA A 235 13.02 -3.05 -7.14
C ALA A 235 14.26 -3.96 -7.00
N LEU A 236 14.12 -5.09 -6.31
CA LEU A 236 15.17 -6.09 -6.10
C LEU A 236 15.55 -6.84 -7.39
N ASN A 237 14.57 -7.14 -8.24
CA ASN A 237 14.84 -7.84 -9.51
C ASN A 237 15.25 -6.90 -10.65
N GLY A 238 15.05 -5.60 -10.50
CA GLY A 238 15.35 -4.61 -11.54
C GLY A 238 16.85 -4.30 -11.64
N ARG A 239 17.41 -4.34 -12.86
CA ARG A 239 18.76 -3.82 -13.13
C ARG A 239 18.82 -2.30 -12.97
N ALA A 240 17.77 -1.61 -13.38
CA ALA A 240 17.58 -0.17 -13.26
C ALA A 240 16.08 0.18 -13.23
N ALA A 241 15.76 1.40 -12.80
CA ALA A 241 14.42 1.96 -12.88
C ALA A 241 14.42 3.33 -13.57
N SER A 242 13.34 3.62 -14.30
CA SER A 242 13.05 4.94 -14.88
C SER A 242 12.50 5.87 -13.79
N SER A 243 13.02 7.09 -13.71
CA SER A 243 12.50 8.18 -12.88
C SER A 243 11.48 9.07 -13.59
N ARG A 244 11.29 8.95 -14.91
CA ARG A 244 10.33 9.81 -15.65
C ARG A 244 8.95 9.81 -15.00
N LYS A 245 8.63 10.89 -14.26
CA LYS A 245 7.42 11.01 -13.45
C LYS A 245 6.19 10.98 -14.35
N ARG A 246 5.21 10.15 -13.97
CA ARG A 246 3.94 10.05 -14.69
C ARG A 246 2.99 11.12 -14.16
N GLY A 247 2.34 11.86 -15.07
CA GLY A 247 1.24 12.75 -14.71
C GLY A 247 -0.02 11.97 -14.31
N PHE A 248 -0.88 12.58 -13.52
CA PHE A 248 -2.20 12.01 -13.23
C PHE A 248 -3.20 12.50 -14.28
N ASP A 249 -3.86 11.57 -14.97
CA ASP A 249 -4.93 11.85 -15.93
C ASP A 249 -6.20 11.07 -15.53
N PRO A 250 -7.28 11.74 -15.11
CA PRO A 250 -8.51 11.08 -14.68
C PRO A 250 -9.14 10.15 -15.73
N GLN A 251 -8.94 10.40 -17.03
CA GLN A 251 -9.54 9.58 -18.08
C GLN A 251 -8.89 8.20 -18.17
N SER A 252 -7.57 8.14 -17.96
CA SER A 252 -6.76 6.94 -18.12
C SER A 252 -6.20 6.35 -16.82
N ALA A 253 -6.38 7.02 -15.68
CA ALA A 253 -5.76 6.67 -14.39
C ALA A 253 -5.98 5.20 -13.97
N LYS A 254 -7.20 4.68 -14.07
CA LYS A 254 -7.51 3.29 -13.69
C LYS A 254 -6.85 2.27 -14.60
N TYR A 255 -6.84 2.52 -15.91
CA TYR A 255 -6.11 1.70 -16.88
C TYR A 255 -4.61 1.69 -16.58
N ASP A 256 -4.02 2.89 -16.43
CA ASP A 256 -2.60 3.06 -16.18
C ASP A 256 -2.15 2.39 -14.89
N PHE A 257 -2.94 2.54 -13.83
CA PHE A 257 -2.64 1.90 -12.55
C PHE A 257 -2.82 0.39 -12.62
N ARG A 258 -3.86 -0.12 -13.30
CA ARG A 258 -3.96 -1.56 -13.58
C ARG A 258 -2.72 -2.10 -14.27
N VAL A 259 -2.26 -1.43 -15.33
CA VAL A 259 -1.04 -1.81 -16.07
C VAL A 259 0.18 -1.80 -15.14
N PHE A 260 0.29 -0.83 -14.23
CA PHE A 260 1.33 -0.82 -13.21
C PHE A 260 1.25 -2.04 -12.27
N LEU A 261 0.05 -2.38 -11.76
CA LEU A 261 -0.15 -3.58 -10.92
C LEU A 261 0.22 -4.88 -11.65
N LEU A 262 -0.09 -4.98 -12.96
CA LEU A 262 0.32 -6.13 -13.78
C LEU A 262 1.86 -6.21 -13.91
N HIS A 263 2.53 -5.07 -14.14
CA HIS A 263 4.00 -5.00 -14.17
C HIS A 263 4.68 -5.23 -12.81
N LEU A 264 3.91 -5.22 -11.71
CA LEU A 264 4.35 -5.65 -10.39
C LEU A 264 4.18 -7.16 -10.17
N GLY A 265 3.55 -7.88 -11.11
CA GLY A 265 3.26 -9.31 -10.99
C GLY A 265 1.98 -9.63 -10.22
N LEU A 266 1.12 -8.65 -9.94
CA LEU A 266 -0.15 -8.85 -9.23
C LEU A 266 -1.22 -9.43 -10.17
N ILE A 267 -0.98 -10.63 -10.70
CA ILE A 267 -1.76 -11.30 -11.77
C ILE A 267 -2.45 -12.57 -11.25
N GLY A 268 -3.62 -12.92 -11.79
CA GLY A 268 -4.35 -14.13 -11.40
C GLY A 268 -5.24 -13.94 -10.17
N ASP A 269 -5.81 -15.03 -9.68
CA ASP A 269 -6.84 -15.03 -8.64
C ASP A 269 -6.30 -14.64 -7.25
N GLU A 270 -5.07 -15.04 -6.94
CA GLU A 270 -4.38 -14.69 -5.69
C GLU A 270 -4.40 -13.17 -5.41
N PHE A 271 -4.23 -12.36 -6.46
CA PHE A 271 -4.17 -10.90 -6.36
C PHE A 271 -5.46 -10.21 -6.82
N LYS A 272 -6.54 -10.95 -7.09
CA LYS A 272 -7.84 -10.37 -7.51
C LYS A 272 -8.37 -9.38 -6.49
N THR A 273 -8.31 -9.73 -5.20
CA THR A 273 -8.72 -8.84 -4.09
C THR A 273 -7.81 -7.61 -3.99
N ALA A 274 -6.49 -7.76 -4.19
CA ALA A 274 -5.56 -6.64 -4.16
C ALA A 274 -5.87 -5.64 -5.27
N ARG A 275 -5.97 -6.11 -6.52
CA ARG A 275 -6.34 -5.26 -7.66
C ARG A 275 -7.67 -4.56 -7.42
N LYS A 276 -8.68 -5.27 -6.90
CA LYS A 276 -9.99 -4.68 -6.58
C LYS A 276 -9.86 -3.50 -5.61
N HIS A 277 -9.17 -3.68 -4.48
CA HIS A 277 -9.06 -2.62 -3.48
C HIS A 277 -8.14 -1.47 -3.91
N LEU A 278 -7.02 -1.77 -4.55
CA LEU A 278 -6.05 -0.75 -4.99
C LEU A 278 -6.60 0.13 -6.11
N MET A 279 -7.47 -0.41 -6.98
CA MET A 279 -8.07 0.35 -8.08
C MET A 279 -9.43 0.96 -7.73
N ALA A 280 -9.94 0.77 -6.50
CA ALA A 280 -11.29 1.17 -6.13
C ALA A 280 -11.53 2.68 -6.26
N ASN A 281 -10.53 3.48 -5.92
CA ASN A 281 -10.59 4.94 -5.97
C ASN A 281 -10.15 5.52 -7.32
N MET A 282 -9.73 4.68 -8.28
CA MET A 282 -9.17 5.17 -9.55
C MET A 282 -10.29 5.50 -10.56
N PRO A 283 -10.29 6.72 -11.13
CA PRO A 283 -11.25 7.13 -12.15
C PRO A 283 -10.90 6.52 -13.53
N GLY A 284 -11.90 6.47 -14.41
CA GLY A 284 -11.79 5.88 -15.74
C GLY A 284 -12.08 4.38 -15.78
N ASP A 285 -11.78 3.77 -16.92
CA ASP A 285 -12.01 2.34 -17.18
C ASP A 285 -10.69 1.55 -17.02
N ALA A 286 -10.76 0.30 -16.55
CA ALA A 286 -9.58 -0.53 -16.34
C ALA A 286 -9.11 -1.26 -17.62
N ALA A 287 -10.03 -1.50 -18.56
CA ALA A 287 -9.79 -2.19 -19.82
C ALA A 287 -9.49 -1.20 -20.96
N PHE A 288 -10.16 -0.05 -20.99
CA PHE A 288 -10.03 0.93 -22.07
C PHE A 288 -9.39 2.25 -21.58
N LYS A 289 -8.21 2.57 -22.10
CA LYS A 289 -7.42 3.74 -21.67
C LYS A 289 -8.16 5.07 -21.82
N ASN A 290 -8.93 5.24 -22.89
CA ASN A 290 -9.62 6.49 -23.21
C ASN A 290 -11.14 6.40 -22.97
N GLY A 291 -11.58 5.43 -22.17
CA GLY A 291 -12.99 5.06 -22.06
C GLY A 291 -13.43 4.08 -23.14
N ARG A 292 -14.65 3.53 -22.98
CA ARG A 292 -15.20 2.58 -23.95
C ARG A 292 -15.46 3.28 -25.28
N PRO A 293 -15.06 2.68 -26.42
CA PRO A 293 -15.49 3.16 -27.72
C PRO A 293 -17.02 3.26 -27.74
N LYS A 294 -17.56 4.41 -28.13
CA LYS A 294 -18.98 4.51 -28.45
C LYS A 294 -19.19 3.83 -29.81
N PRO A 295 -20.27 3.03 -29.99
CA PRO A 295 -20.67 2.60 -31.33
C PRO A 295 -20.81 3.83 -32.22
N GLU A 296 -20.33 3.76 -33.46
CA GLU A 296 -20.62 4.81 -34.45
C GLU A 296 -22.14 4.91 -34.61
N GLU A 297 -22.66 6.14 -34.49
CA GLU A 297 -24.04 6.41 -34.88
C GLU A 297 -24.14 6.18 -36.38
N VAL A 298 -24.74 5.05 -36.77
CA VAL A 298 -25.12 4.80 -38.16
C VAL A 298 -26.22 5.81 -38.48
N LEU A 299 -25.85 6.90 -39.14
CA LEU A 299 -26.82 7.81 -39.75
C LEU A 299 -27.67 6.99 -40.74
N PRO A 300 -29.01 7.11 -40.73
CA PRO A 300 -29.84 6.40 -41.70
C PRO A 300 -29.43 6.82 -43.11
N ASP A 301 -29.16 5.84 -43.96
CA ASP A 301 -28.82 6.05 -45.36
C ASP A 301 -30.05 6.59 -46.08
N GLU A 302 -30.07 7.89 -46.39
CA GLU A 302 -31.03 8.49 -47.31
C GLU A 302 -30.70 8.02 -48.73
N THR A 303 -31.09 6.81 -49.12
CA THR A 303 -31.40 6.48 -50.52
C THR A 303 -31.83 5.02 -50.66
N THR A 304 -33.12 4.80 -50.92
CA THR A 304 -33.65 3.93 -52.00
C THR A 304 -35.17 3.82 -51.91
N THR A 305 -35.88 4.87 -52.33
CA THR A 305 -37.25 4.71 -52.84
C THR A 305 -37.16 4.21 -54.28
N HIS A 306 -37.07 2.88 -54.43
CA HIS A 306 -37.35 2.26 -55.73
C HIS A 306 -38.87 2.29 -55.95
N THR A 307 -39.29 3.16 -56.87
CA THR A 307 -40.58 3.10 -57.55
C THR A 307 -40.67 1.79 -58.33
N ASN A 308 -41.57 0.90 -57.91
CA ASN A 308 -42.05 -0.18 -58.78
C ASN A 308 -43.39 0.25 -59.39
N GLU A 309 -43.35 0.69 -60.63
CA GLU A 309 -44.52 0.70 -61.52
C GLU A 309 -44.63 -0.63 -62.28
N ALA A 310 -45.89 -0.92 -62.64
CA ALA A 310 -46.38 -1.86 -63.65
C ALA A 310 -46.75 -3.29 -63.19
N GLY A 311 -48.05 -3.60 -63.34
CA GLY A 311 -48.58 -4.96 -63.31
C GLY A 311 -50.11 -5.04 -63.20
N GLN A 312 -50.79 -4.71 -64.30
CA GLN A 312 -52.25 -4.63 -64.45
C GLN A 312 -52.94 -6.03 -64.46
N VAL A 313 -54.04 -6.12 -63.67
CA VAL A 313 -55.27 -6.96 -63.62
C VAL A 313 -55.54 -8.05 -64.71
N PRO A 314 -56.36 -9.11 -64.44
CA PRO A 314 -57.83 -8.97 -64.42
C PRO A 314 -58.58 -9.81 -63.35
N GLY A 315 -59.79 -9.38 -63.01
CA GLY A 315 -60.60 -9.93 -61.92
C GLY A 315 -61.42 -11.18 -62.25
N LEU A 316 -62.16 -11.65 -61.23
CA LEU A 316 -63.41 -12.39 -61.38
C LEU A 316 -64.18 -12.35 -60.05
N THR A 317 -65.40 -11.85 -60.14
CA THR A 317 -66.52 -11.97 -59.19
C THR A 317 -66.91 -13.44 -58.99
N VAL A 318 -67.08 -13.88 -57.73
CA VAL A 318 -68.34 -14.15 -57.01
C VAL A 318 -68.05 -14.08 -55.52
#